data_AF-A0A9N9NKF6-F1
#
_entry.id   AF-A0A9N9NKF6-F1
#
_cell.length_a   1.000
_cell.length_b   1.000
_cell.length_c   1.000
_cell.angle_alpha   90.00
_cell.angle_beta   90.00
_cell.angle_gamma   90.00
#
_symmetry.space_group_name_H-M   'P 1'
#
loop_
_entity.id
_entity.type
_entity.pdbx_description
1 polymer ?
#
loop_
_entity_poly.entity_id
_entity_poly.type
_entity_poly.pdbx_seq_one_letter_code
_entity_poly.pdbx_strand_id
1 'polypeptide(L)'
;NHSFGTKTWTSPTSQEISNVGRTPLPFPQPLDREMFTASDFDSDTFLANRRHVTLDELKKELTAHLKSLKSELVEMINRDYASFIDLSTNLKGVDKVIEEVARPLGKMREEVQGVRTTLQGVIDSLESQLSHRASIREKKAALQLLINIHESVRKVENLLLISGDNASATASGDKSGSNVKQIERVAIEYNQMQYLVNRGKDLPFVENIDWRITRIKDTLRINLSSALRLALLTIKDQSST
;
A
#
# COMPACT_ATOMS: atom_id res chain seq x y z
N ASN A 1 98.71 3.22 -60.12
CA ASN A 1 99.19 4.31 -59.23
C ASN A 1 98.36 5.56 -59.45
N HIS A 2 97.66 5.98 -58.39
CA HIS A 2 97.12 7.32 -58.06
C HIS A 2 96.74 8.27 -59.21
N SER A 3 95.56 8.90 -59.23
CA SER A 3 95.15 9.82 -58.17
C SER A 3 93.70 10.32 -58.37
N PHE A 4 92.95 10.22 -57.27
CA PHE A 4 91.92 11.11 -56.72
C PHE A 4 91.48 12.38 -57.45
N GLY A 5 90.18 12.69 -57.32
CA GLY A 5 89.72 14.07 -57.36
C GLY A 5 88.21 14.30 -57.46
N THR A 6 87.36 13.67 -56.63
CA THR A 6 85.96 14.07 -56.47
C THR A 6 85.82 15.21 -55.47
N LYS A 7 85.64 16.44 -55.94
CA LYS A 7 85.02 17.59 -55.24
C LYS A 7 84.44 18.47 -56.36
N THR A 8 83.22 19.00 -56.34
CA THR A 8 82.59 19.79 -55.27
C THR A 8 81.09 19.89 -55.54
N TRP A 9 80.30 19.85 -54.46
CA TRP A 9 78.94 20.39 -54.42
C TRP A 9 78.94 21.91 -54.59
N THR A 10 78.01 22.43 -55.38
CA THR A 10 77.34 23.74 -55.15
C THR A 10 75.97 23.71 -55.83
N SER A 11 74.92 23.78 -55.02
CA SER A 11 73.62 24.39 -55.37
C SER A 11 73.71 25.86 -54.91
N PRO A 12 72.98 26.86 -55.48
CA PRO A 12 71.51 26.81 -55.52
C PRO A 12 70.80 27.60 -56.66
N THR A 13 69.47 27.43 -56.66
CA THR A 13 68.42 28.38 -57.08
C THR A 13 67.85 28.29 -58.50
N SER A 14 66.72 27.59 -58.55
CA SER A 14 65.46 27.78 -59.30
C SER A 14 65.43 28.63 -60.58
N GLN A 15 64.91 28.03 -61.65
CA GLN A 15 63.66 28.49 -62.27
C GLN A 15 62.90 27.33 -62.93
N GLU A 16 61.60 27.30 -62.63
CA GLU A 16 60.60 26.29 -62.93
C GLU A 16 60.20 26.29 -64.42
N ILE A 17 60.04 25.10 -65.02
CA ILE A 17 58.98 24.87 -66.02
C ILE A 17 58.41 23.47 -65.75
N SER A 18 57.21 23.44 -65.16
CA SER A 18 56.47 22.24 -64.78
C SER A 18 55.99 21.44 -65.98
N ASN A 19 56.33 20.15 -65.96
CA ASN A 19 55.94 19.12 -66.91
C ASN A 19 54.47 18.71 -66.66
N VAL A 20 53.54 19.07 -67.56
CA VAL A 20 52.12 18.77 -67.45
C VAL A 20 51.85 17.30 -67.81
N GLY A 21 51.30 16.56 -66.84
CA GLY A 21 51.01 15.14 -66.92
C GLY A 21 49.92 14.78 -67.94
N ARG A 22 50.03 13.57 -68.51
CA ARG A 22 48.98 12.92 -69.30
C ARG A 22 47.80 12.58 -68.38
N THR A 23 46.67 13.27 -68.54
CA THR A 23 45.37 12.86 -68.00
C THR A 23 44.69 11.88 -68.99
N PRO A 24 44.22 10.69 -68.56
CA PRO A 24 43.42 9.81 -69.41
C PRO A 24 42.08 10.47 -69.75
N LEU A 25 41.60 10.31 -70.99
CA LEU A 25 40.31 10.82 -71.46
C LEU A 25 39.16 10.32 -70.56
N PRO A 26 38.20 11.18 -70.18
CA PRO A 26 37.05 10.75 -69.38
C PRO A 26 36.11 9.89 -70.25
N PHE A 27 35.94 8.63 -69.86
CA PHE A 27 34.84 7.81 -70.38
C PHE A 27 33.50 8.47 -70.01
N PRO A 28 32.47 8.39 -70.87
CA PRO A 28 31.16 8.94 -70.55
C PRO A 28 30.61 8.25 -69.30
N GLN A 29 30.13 9.08 -68.36
CA GLN A 29 29.57 8.63 -67.09
C GLN A 29 28.24 7.88 -67.35
N PRO A 30 28.04 6.70 -66.73
CA PRO A 30 26.82 5.91 -66.90
C PRO A 30 25.55 6.74 -66.63
N LEU A 31 24.45 6.39 -67.29
CA LEU A 31 23.13 6.97 -67.00
C LEU A 31 22.71 6.69 -65.54
N ASP A 32 22.78 7.72 -64.69
CA ASP A 32 22.23 7.70 -63.33
C ASP A 32 20.80 8.27 -63.28
N ARG A 33 19.97 7.67 -62.42
CA ARG A 33 18.56 8.05 -62.24
C ARG A 33 18.38 9.49 -61.78
N GLU A 34 19.34 10.01 -61.01
CA GLU A 34 19.35 11.36 -60.48
C GLU A 34 19.34 12.44 -61.58
N MET A 35 19.90 12.12 -62.75
CA MET A 35 19.91 13.03 -63.92
C MET A 35 18.52 13.25 -64.51
N PHE A 36 17.56 12.34 -64.25
CA PHE A 36 16.19 12.40 -64.79
C PHE A 36 15.15 12.84 -63.75
N THR A 37 15.52 12.89 -62.48
CA THR A 37 14.62 13.26 -61.37
C THR A 37 14.72 14.73 -60.96
N ALA A 38 15.64 15.50 -61.56
CA ALA A 38 15.78 16.93 -61.31
C ALA A 38 14.55 17.70 -61.86
N SER A 39 14.06 18.71 -61.11
CA SER A 39 12.88 19.51 -61.50
C SER A 39 13.08 20.32 -62.78
N ASP A 40 14.33 20.68 -63.08
CA ASP A 40 14.74 21.57 -64.17
C ASP A 40 15.38 20.77 -65.31
N PHE A 41 14.91 19.53 -65.54
CA PHE A 41 15.44 18.69 -66.60
C PHE A 41 15.23 19.34 -67.97
N ASP A 42 16.34 19.66 -68.63
CA ASP A 42 16.35 20.15 -70.00
C ASP A 42 17.08 19.13 -70.91
N SER A 43 16.38 18.71 -71.96
CA SER A 43 16.90 17.72 -72.91
C SER A 43 18.12 18.25 -73.67
N ASP A 44 18.18 19.56 -73.91
CA ASP A 44 19.22 20.14 -74.75
C ASP A 44 20.56 20.23 -74.01
N THR A 45 20.54 20.65 -72.74
CA THR A 45 21.73 20.58 -71.85
C THR A 45 22.18 19.14 -71.57
N PHE A 46 21.24 18.21 -71.42
CA PHE A 46 21.53 16.78 -71.23
C PHE A 46 22.26 16.16 -72.44
N LEU A 47 21.82 16.50 -73.66
CA LEU A 47 22.47 16.05 -74.90
C LEU A 47 23.79 16.79 -75.16
N ALA A 48 23.89 18.07 -74.81
CA ALA A 48 25.11 18.87 -74.93
C ALA A 48 26.27 18.30 -74.09
N ASN A 49 25.97 17.80 -72.88
CA ASN A 49 26.94 17.15 -72.01
C ASN A 49 27.41 15.78 -72.54
N ARG A 50 26.71 15.18 -73.51
CA ARG A 50 26.99 13.86 -74.10
C ARG A 50 27.31 13.91 -75.60
N ARG A 51 27.85 15.04 -76.08
CA ARG A 51 28.17 15.31 -77.49
C ARG A 51 29.14 14.31 -78.15
N HIS A 52 29.84 13.51 -77.36
CA HIS A 52 30.81 12.51 -77.83
C HIS A 52 30.23 11.08 -77.97
N VAL A 53 28.93 10.88 -77.69
CA VAL A 53 28.24 9.59 -77.81
C VAL A 53 27.40 9.55 -79.10
N THR A 54 27.42 8.44 -79.83
CA THR A 54 26.59 8.28 -81.03
C THR A 54 25.11 8.16 -80.64
N LEU A 55 24.21 8.73 -81.45
CA LEU A 55 22.78 8.75 -81.15
C LEU A 55 22.18 7.34 -81.01
N ASP A 56 22.70 6.36 -81.76
CA ASP A 56 22.26 4.97 -81.69
C ASP A 56 22.66 4.31 -80.37
N GLU A 57 23.83 4.65 -79.83
CA GLU A 57 24.29 4.12 -78.55
C GLU A 57 23.53 4.75 -77.37
N LEU A 58 23.29 6.06 -77.42
CA LEU A 58 22.46 6.76 -76.44
C LEU A 58 21.02 6.21 -76.40
N LYS A 59 20.45 5.92 -77.58
CA LYS A 59 19.12 5.32 -77.68
C LYS A 59 19.09 3.92 -77.07
N LYS A 60 20.11 3.10 -77.30
CA LYS A 60 20.22 1.76 -76.69
C LYS A 60 20.36 1.87 -75.17
N GLU A 61 21.21 2.76 -74.67
CA GLU A 61 21.44 2.97 -73.24
C GLU A 61 20.16 3.45 -72.53
N LEU A 62 19.43 4.41 -73.12
CA LEU A 62 18.16 4.91 -72.59
C LEU A 62 17.07 3.83 -72.61
N THR A 63 17.02 3.01 -73.66
CA THR A 63 16.05 1.91 -73.77
C THR A 63 16.36 0.80 -72.76
N ALA A 64 17.64 0.50 -72.53
CA ALA A 64 18.09 -0.43 -71.50
C ALA A 64 17.75 0.08 -70.10
N HIS A 65 18.00 1.37 -69.82
CA HIS A 65 17.65 2.01 -68.55
C HIS A 65 16.13 2.00 -68.30
N LEU A 66 15.31 2.32 -69.31
CA LEU A 66 13.85 2.24 -69.23
C LEU A 66 13.36 0.81 -68.94
N LYS A 67 13.97 -0.20 -69.58
CA LYS A 67 13.66 -1.61 -69.32
C LYS A 67 14.00 -2.00 -67.89
N SER A 68 15.16 -1.59 -67.38
CA SER A 68 15.57 -1.81 -65.98
C SER A 68 14.61 -1.15 -64.99
N LEU A 69 14.19 0.08 -65.29
CA LEU A 69 13.25 0.83 -64.44
C LEU A 69 11.88 0.13 -64.38
N LYS A 70 11.40 -0.40 -65.50
CA LYS A 70 10.15 -1.18 -65.55
C LYS A 70 10.25 -2.48 -64.77
N SER A 71 11.37 -3.21 -64.85
CA SER A 71 11.53 -4.42 -64.04
C SER A 71 11.59 -4.11 -62.55
N GLU A 72 12.27 -3.03 -62.16
CA GLU A 72 12.37 -2.62 -60.76
C GLU A 72 11.02 -2.14 -60.20
N LEU A 73 10.21 -1.44 -61.01
CA LEU A 73 8.84 -1.07 -60.63
C LEU A 73 8.00 -2.33 -60.33
N VAL A 74 8.06 -3.33 -61.22
CA VAL A 74 7.33 -4.58 -61.03
C VAL A 74 7.83 -5.33 -59.80
N GLU A 75 9.14 -5.30 -59.55
CA GLU A 75 9.74 -5.92 -58.37
C GLU A 75 9.31 -5.21 -57.07
N MET A 76 9.26 -3.88 -57.06
CA MET A 76 8.77 -3.09 -55.93
C MET A 76 7.28 -3.35 -55.67
N ILE A 77 6.46 -3.37 -56.71
CA ILE A 77 5.03 -3.70 -56.59
C ILE A 77 4.84 -5.13 -56.07
N ASN A 78 5.60 -6.10 -56.58
CA ASN A 78 5.49 -7.49 -56.13
C ASN A 78 5.96 -7.65 -54.68
N ARG A 79 7.01 -6.95 -54.26
CA ARG A 79 7.50 -6.93 -52.88
C ARG A 79 6.46 -6.35 -51.93
N ASP A 80 5.86 -5.23 -52.30
CA ASP A 80 4.89 -4.55 -51.47
C ASP A 80 3.54 -5.30 -51.49
N TYR A 81 3.21 -6.01 -52.58
CA TYR A 81 2.05 -6.90 -52.68
C TYR A 81 2.15 -8.10 -51.72
N ALA A 82 3.30 -8.76 -51.65
CA ALA A 82 3.53 -9.86 -50.69
C ALA A 82 3.32 -9.39 -49.25
N SER A 83 3.87 -8.21 -48.92
CA SER A 83 3.72 -7.58 -47.61
C SER A 83 2.27 -7.25 -47.27
N PHE A 84 1.50 -6.78 -48.25
CA PHE A 84 0.08 -6.47 -48.07
C PHE A 84 -0.78 -7.72 -47.88
N ILE A 85 -0.49 -8.79 -48.63
CA ILE A 85 -1.16 -10.09 -48.48
C ILE A 85 -0.86 -10.68 -47.09
N ASP A 86 0.39 -10.66 -46.64
CA ASP A 86 0.78 -11.13 -45.31
C ASP A 86 0.11 -10.34 -44.18
N LEU A 87 -0.02 -9.02 -44.33
CA LEU A 87 -0.74 -8.20 -43.36
C LEU A 87 -2.24 -8.52 -43.36
N SER A 88 -2.86 -8.66 -44.54
CA SER A 88 -4.29 -8.97 -44.66
C SER A 88 -4.67 -10.35 -44.11
N THR A 89 -3.80 -11.33 -44.28
CA THR A 89 -3.99 -12.69 -43.79
C THR A 89 -3.80 -12.76 -42.27
N ASN A 90 -2.80 -12.05 -41.72
CA ASN A 90 -2.61 -11.95 -40.28
C ASN A 90 -3.74 -11.20 -39.59
N LEU A 91 -4.24 -10.10 -40.18
CA LEU A 91 -5.34 -9.32 -39.59
C LEU A 91 -6.60 -10.16 -39.38
N LYS A 92 -6.91 -11.05 -40.34
CA LYS A 92 -8.03 -12.01 -40.25
C LYS A 92 -7.84 -13.07 -39.15
N GLY A 93 -6.61 -13.26 -38.65
CA GLY A 93 -6.28 -14.16 -37.56
C GLY A 93 -6.24 -13.52 -36.18
N VAL A 94 -6.08 -12.19 -36.11
CA VAL A 94 -5.95 -11.45 -34.84
C VAL A 94 -7.21 -11.57 -33.98
N ASP A 95 -8.41 -11.58 -34.59
CA ASP A 95 -9.68 -11.73 -33.86
C ASP A 95 -9.71 -13.00 -32.99
N LYS A 96 -9.16 -14.11 -33.51
CA LYS A 96 -9.08 -15.39 -32.77
C LYS A 96 -8.12 -15.31 -31.59
N VAL A 97 -6.98 -14.64 -31.77
CA VAL A 97 -5.99 -14.42 -30.70
C VAL A 97 -6.58 -13.53 -29.61
N ILE A 98 -7.33 -12.49 -30.00
CA ILE A 98 -8.05 -11.62 -29.06
C ILE A 98 -9.08 -12.43 -28.27
N GLU A 99 -9.89 -13.27 -28.91
CA GLU A 99 -10.84 -14.14 -28.22
C GLU A 99 -10.15 -15.15 -27.28
N GLU A 100 -9.03 -15.72 -27.73
CA GLU A 100 -8.24 -16.68 -26.95
C GLU A 100 -7.65 -16.06 -25.68
N VAL A 101 -7.28 -14.78 -25.71
CA VAL A 101 -6.79 -14.02 -24.55
C VAL A 101 -7.94 -13.44 -23.71
N ALA A 102 -9.01 -12.98 -24.33
CA ALA A 102 -10.15 -12.38 -23.64
C ALA A 102 -10.89 -13.39 -22.74
N ARG A 103 -11.01 -14.65 -23.18
CA ARG A 103 -11.69 -15.71 -22.41
C ARG A 103 -11.02 -16.03 -21.06
N PRO A 104 -9.72 -16.34 -20.97
CA PRO A 104 -9.06 -16.60 -19.69
C PRO A 104 -9.00 -15.34 -18.81
N LEU A 105 -8.86 -14.15 -19.38
CA LEU A 105 -8.94 -12.90 -18.61
C LEU A 105 -10.33 -12.67 -18.00
N GLY A 106 -11.39 -12.97 -18.75
CA GLY A 106 -12.76 -12.93 -18.26
C GLY A 106 -12.99 -13.91 -17.11
N LYS A 107 -12.51 -15.16 -17.29
CA LYS A 107 -12.59 -16.19 -16.25
C LYS A 107 -11.82 -15.79 -14.98
N MET A 108 -10.59 -15.30 -15.13
CA MET A 108 -9.78 -14.86 -13.99
C MET A 108 -10.44 -13.68 -13.25
N ARG A 109 -11.05 -12.74 -14.00
CA ARG A 109 -11.84 -11.65 -13.40
C ARG A 109 -13.02 -12.18 -12.59
N GLU A 110 -13.75 -13.16 -13.13
CA GLU A 110 -14.88 -13.78 -12.43
C GLU A 110 -14.44 -14.53 -11.17
N GLU A 111 -13.35 -15.31 -11.26
CA GLU A 111 -12.76 -16.02 -10.12
C GLU A 111 -12.31 -15.03 -9.02
N VAL A 112 -11.59 -13.96 -9.38
CA VAL A 112 -11.16 -12.92 -8.44
C VAL A 112 -12.36 -12.21 -7.82
N GLN A 113 -13.40 -11.91 -8.60
CA GLN A 113 -14.62 -11.32 -8.08
C GLN A 113 -15.33 -12.26 -7.10
N GLY A 114 -15.37 -13.57 -7.38
CA GLY A 114 -15.91 -14.58 -6.48
C GLY A 114 -15.12 -14.72 -5.17
N VAL A 115 -13.79 -14.68 -5.24
CA VAL A 115 -12.94 -14.65 -4.04
C VAL A 115 -13.20 -13.38 -3.24
N ARG A 116 -13.34 -12.22 -3.91
CA ARG A 116 -13.64 -10.95 -3.25
C ARG A 116 -14.99 -10.97 -2.55
N THR A 117 -16.05 -11.50 -3.17
CA THR A 117 -17.38 -11.56 -2.55
C THR A 117 -17.42 -12.54 -1.38
N THR A 118 -16.75 -13.69 -1.49
CA THR A 118 -16.65 -14.65 -0.37
C THR A 118 -15.87 -14.07 0.80
N LEU A 119 -14.72 -13.41 0.56
CA LEU A 119 -13.97 -12.71 1.59
C LEU A 119 -14.79 -11.60 2.24
N GLN A 120 -15.52 -10.81 1.46
CA GLN A 120 -16.42 -9.79 2.01
C GLN A 120 -17.48 -10.41 2.93
N GLY A 121 -18.12 -11.51 2.52
CA GLY A 121 -19.08 -12.21 3.38
C GLY A 121 -18.47 -12.76 4.66
N VAL A 122 -17.21 -13.22 4.63
CA VAL A 122 -16.49 -13.66 5.84
C VAL A 122 -16.17 -12.46 6.74
N ILE A 123 -15.75 -11.32 6.18
CA ILE A 123 -15.50 -10.09 6.93
C ILE A 123 -16.77 -9.62 7.64
N ASP A 124 -17.89 -9.54 6.91
CA ASP A 124 -19.18 -9.09 7.47
C ASP A 124 -19.66 -10.03 8.59
N SER A 125 -19.48 -11.34 8.41
CA SER A 125 -19.79 -12.35 9.43
C SER A 125 -18.91 -12.19 10.67
N LEU A 126 -17.60 -11.99 10.50
CA LEU A 126 -16.66 -11.75 11.60
C LEU A 126 -16.98 -10.46 12.35
N GLU A 127 -17.32 -9.38 11.64
CA GLU A 127 -17.71 -8.12 12.24
C GLU A 127 -18.98 -8.27 13.09
N SER A 128 -19.99 -8.97 12.56
CA SER A 128 -21.20 -9.31 13.30
C SER A 128 -20.88 -10.13 14.57
N GLN A 129 -20.04 -11.16 14.45
CA GLN A 129 -19.62 -11.98 15.60
C GLN A 129 -18.82 -11.19 16.64
N LEU A 130 -17.94 -10.28 16.21
CA LEU A 130 -17.17 -9.42 17.11
C LEU A 130 -18.09 -8.43 17.84
N SER A 131 -19.05 -7.83 17.13
CA SER A 131 -20.05 -6.95 17.76
C SER A 131 -20.89 -7.70 18.80
N HIS A 132 -21.30 -8.94 18.47
CA HIS A 132 -22.07 -9.79 19.36
C HIS A 132 -21.24 -10.16 20.61
N ARG A 133 -19.97 -10.51 20.42
CA ARG A 133 -19.03 -10.80 21.51
C ARG A 133 -18.76 -9.58 22.38
N ALA A 134 -18.67 -8.39 21.80
CA ALA A 134 -18.50 -7.14 22.54
C ALA A 134 -19.73 -6.87 23.43
N SER A 135 -20.94 -7.00 22.88
CA SER A 135 -22.20 -6.88 23.65
C SER A 135 -22.28 -7.89 24.81
N ILE A 136 -21.91 -9.15 24.57
CA ILE A 136 -21.84 -10.17 25.64
C ILE A 136 -20.83 -9.76 26.71
N ARG A 137 -19.66 -9.25 26.32
CA ARG A 137 -18.61 -8.84 27.27
C ARG A 137 -19.07 -7.68 28.14
N GLU A 138 -19.75 -6.70 27.56
CA GLU A 138 -20.33 -5.57 28.28
C GLU A 138 -21.38 -6.04 29.30
N LYS A 139 -22.35 -6.88 28.86
CA LYS A 139 -23.35 -7.48 29.75
C LYS A 139 -22.71 -8.30 30.87
N LYS A 140 -21.68 -9.09 30.56
CA LYS A 140 -20.93 -9.87 31.56
C LYS A 140 -20.23 -8.95 32.56
N ALA A 141 -19.59 -7.88 32.11
CA ALA A 141 -18.93 -6.91 32.99
C ALA A 141 -19.94 -6.21 33.91
N ALA A 142 -21.12 -5.84 33.39
CA ALA A 142 -22.21 -5.27 34.18
C ALA A 142 -22.73 -6.27 35.23
N LEU A 143 -22.96 -7.53 34.86
CA LEU A 143 -23.37 -8.58 35.80
C LEU A 143 -22.29 -8.89 36.85
N GLN A 144 -21.01 -8.88 36.48
CA GLN A 144 -19.93 -9.05 37.45
C GLN A 144 -19.87 -7.88 38.44
N LEU A 145 -20.04 -6.64 37.96
CA LEU A 145 -20.16 -5.48 38.83
C LEU A 145 -21.34 -5.63 39.80
N LEU A 146 -22.49 -6.10 39.30
CA LEU A 146 -23.69 -6.36 40.07
C LEU A 146 -23.46 -7.37 41.21
N ILE A 147 -22.84 -8.50 40.88
CA ILE A 147 -22.50 -9.55 41.84
C ILE A 147 -21.53 -9.01 42.89
N ASN A 148 -20.51 -8.26 42.46
CA ASN A 148 -19.53 -7.66 43.38
C ASN A 148 -20.19 -6.64 44.32
N ILE A 149 -21.12 -5.81 43.82
CA ILE A 149 -21.91 -4.89 44.67
C ILE A 149 -22.70 -5.72 45.69
N HIS A 150 -23.45 -6.72 45.25
CA HIS A 150 -24.25 -7.56 46.15
C HIS A 150 -23.41 -8.26 47.23
N GLU A 151 -22.26 -8.83 46.85
CA GLU A 151 -21.35 -9.48 47.79
C GLU A 151 -20.74 -8.48 48.78
N SER A 152 -20.34 -7.29 48.31
CA SER A 152 -19.81 -6.23 49.19
C SER A 152 -20.85 -5.75 50.19
N VAL A 153 -22.11 -5.56 49.77
CA VAL A 153 -23.23 -5.21 50.65
C VAL A 153 -23.47 -6.30 51.68
N ARG A 154 -23.53 -7.58 51.26
CA ARG A 154 -23.70 -8.72 52.18
C ARG A 154 -22.55 -8.84 53.17
N LYS A 155 -21.32 -8.58 52.74
CA LYS A 155 -20.12 -8.62 53.59
C LYS A 155 -20.17 -7.52 54.66
N VAL A 156 -20.56 -6.31 54.28
CA VAL A 156 -20.74 -5.19 55.22
C VAL A 156 -21.90 -5.46 56.19
N GLU A 157 -23.02 -6.01 55.71
CA GLU A 157 -24.15 -6.43 56.56
C GLU A 157 -23.75 -7.49 57.59
N ASN A 158 -22.96 -8.48 57.18
CA ASN A 158 -22.43 -9.52 58.08
C ASN A 158 -21.46 -8.93 59.10
N LEU A 159 -20.55 -8.02 58.71
CA LEU A 159 -19.60 -7.39 59.63
C LEU A 159 -20.29 -6.46 60.64
N LEU A 160 -21.39 -5.82 60.25
CA LEU A 160 -22.26 -5.03 61.12
C LEU A 160 -23.25 -5.89 61.91
N LEU A 161 -23.21 -7.22 61.79
CA LEU A 161 -24.11 -8.18 62.45
C LEU A 161 -25.60 -7.92 62.16
N ILE A 162 -25.91 -7.28 61.03
CA ILE A 162 -27.29 -6.94 60.64
C ILE A 162 -28.10 -8.22 60.33
N SER A 163 -27.42 -9.33 60.02
CA SER A 163 -28.01 -10.63 59.65
C SER A 163 -27.72 -11.76 60.66
N GLY A 164 -27.08 -11.47 61.79
CA GLY A 164 -26.60 -12.48 62.74
C GLY A 164 -27.13 -12.25 64.15
N ASP A 165 -28.29 -12.84 64.41
CA ASP A 165 -28.68 -13.28 65.75
C ASP A 165 -27.55 -14.18 66.30
N ASN A 166 -27.12 -13.96 67.55
CA ASN A 166 -26.09 -14.70 68.30
C ASN A 166 -24.61 -14.53 67.92
N ALA A 167 -23.95 -13.61 68.63
CA ALA A 167 -22.61 -13.84 69.19
C ALA A 167 -22.61 -13.47 70.68
N SER A 168 -23.48 -14.13 71.44
CA SER A 168 -23.30 -14.25 72.89
C SER A 168 -22.35 -15.42 73.17
N ALA A 169 -21.53 -15.24 74.20
CA ALA A 169 -20.65 -16.22 74.82
C ALA A 169 -19.35 -16.57 74.07
N THR A 170 -18.31 -15.75 74.25
CA THR A 170 -16.99 -16.13 74.83
C THR A 170 -15.92 -15.10 74.47
N ALA A 171 -15.64 -14.14 75.37
CA ALA A 171 -14.34 -13.46 75.49
C ALA A 171 -14.40 -12.43 76.64
N SER A 172 -14.04 -12.90 77.82
CA SER A 172 -13.51 -12.10 78.92
C SER A 172 -12.08 -11.67 78.56
N GLY A 173 -11.80 -10.37 78.57
CA GLY A 173 -10.46 -9.78 78.36
C GLY A 173 -10.33 -9.05 77.01
N ASP A 174 -10.16 -7.73 77.08
CA ASP A 174 -9.76 -6.83 75.98
C ASP A 174 -10.81 -6.46 74.90
N LYS A 175 -12.04 -6.14 75.33
CA LYS A 175 -13.17 -5.74 74.46
C LYS A 175 -12.96 -4.40 73.74
N SER A 176 -12.13 -3.50 74.27
CA SER A 176 -11.93 -2.17 73.68
C SER A 176 -11.11 -2.22 72.39
N GLY A 177 -9.99 -2.97 72.39
CA GLY A 177 -9.13 -3.13 71.21
C GLY A 177 -9.78 -3.95 70.09
N SER A 178 -10.64 -4.92 70.43
CA SER A 178 -11.39 -5.72 69.44
C SER A 178 -12.42 -4.90 68.68
N ASN A 179 -13.15 -4.02 69.36
CA ASN A 179 -14.13 -3.13 68.75
C ASN A 179 -13.49 -2.13 67.77
N VAL A 180 -12.32 -1.57 68.12
CA VAL A 180 -11.59 -0.64 67.23
C VAL A 180 -11.15 -1.34 65.94
N LYS A 181 -10.59 -2.55 66.03
CA LYS A 181 -10.20 -3.36 64.86
C LYS A 181 -11.40 -3.76 64.00
N GLN A 182 -12.55 -4.06 64.61
CA GLN A 182 -13.78 -4.37 63.88
C GLN A 182 -14.33 -3.15 63.15
N ILE A 183 -14.29 -1.96 63.77
CA ILE A 183 -14.71 -0.70 63.16
C ILE A 183 -13.81 -0.34 61.98
N GLU A 184 -12.49 -0.48 62.13
CA GLU A 184 -11.52 -0.24 61.05
C GLU A 184 -11.82 -1.14 59.84
N ARG A 185 -12.03 -2.45 60.08
CA ARG A 185 -12.40 -3.40 59.04
C ARG A 185 -13.73 -3.04 58.36
N VAL A 186 -14.75 -2.67 59.14
CA VAL A 186 -16.05 -2.24 58.60
C VAL A 186 -15.90 -0.97 57.75
N ALA A 187 -15.08 -0.01 58.18
CA ALA A 187 -14.85 1.23 57.44
C ALA A 187 -14.18 0.97 56.09
N ILE A 188 -13.17 0.09 56.03
CA ILE A 188 -12.51 -0.29 54.77
C ILE A 188 -13.50 -0.95 53.81
N GLU A 189 -14.28 -1.92 54.29
CA GLU A 189 -15.25 -2.65 53.46
C GLU A 189 -16.43 -1.77 53.04
N TYR A 190 -16.86 -0.84 53.90
CA TYR A 190 -17.89 0.15 53.57
C TYR A 190 -17.42 1.12 52.48
N ASN A 191 -16.16 1.59 52.53
CA ASN A 191 -15.58 2.42 51.47
C ASN A 191 -15.48 1.65 50.15
N GLN A 192 -15.11 0.38 50.19
CA GLN A 192 -15.08 -0.48 49.00
C GLN A 192 -16.48 -0.69 48.41
N MET A 193 -17.48 -0.95 49.26
CA MET A 193 -18.88 -1.03 48.85
C MET A 193 -19.36 0.28 48.22
N GLN A 194 -19.06 1.42 48.87
CA GLN A 194 -19.44 2.75 48.37
C GLN A 194 -18.81 3.04 46.99
N TYR A 195 -17.55 2.61 46.77
CA TYR A 195 -16.89 2.73 45.48
C TYR A 195 -17.57 1.88 44.40
N LEU A 196 -17.90 0.61 44.71
CA LEU A 196 -18.58 -0.28 43.77
C LEU A 196 -20.00 0.18 43.43
N VAL A 197 -20.76 0.63 44.43
CA VAL A 197 -22.09 1.24 44.26
C VAL A 197 -21.98 2.51 43.42
N ASN A 198 -20.97 3.35 43.69
CA ASN A 198 -20.76 4.57 42.91
C ASN A 198 -20.42 4.30 41.44
N ARG A 199 -19.76 3.18 41.16
CA ARG A 199 -19.44 2.73 39.80
C ARG A 199 -20.67 2.16 39.06
N GLY A 200 -21.70 1.74 39.79
CA GLY A 200 -22.92 1.14 39.24
C GLY A 200 -24.18 2.02 39.32
N LYS A 201 -24.04 3.33 39.61
CA LYS A 201 -25.18 4.23 39.89
C LYS A 201 -26.26 4.25 38.80
N ASP A 202 -25.86 4.08 37.54
CA ASP A 202 -26.78 4.15 36.40
C ASP A 202 -27.60 2.86 36.21
N LEU A 203 -27.39 1.83 37.05
CA LEU A 203 -28.11 0.57 36.98
C LEU A 203 -29.33 0.58 37.90
N PRO A 204 -30.51 0.13 37.44
CA PRO A 204 -31.75 0.09 38.24
C PRO A 204 -31.66 -0.83 39.47
N PHE A 205 -30.64 -1.69 39.53
CA PHE A 205 -30.38 -2.49 40.70
C PHE A 205 -29.89 -1.69 41.90
N VAL A 206 -29.11 -0.62 41.68
CA VAL A 206 -28.61 0.20 42.79
C VAL A 206 -29.77 0.91 43.47
N GLU A 207 -30.76 1.39 42.70
CA GLU A 207 -32.01 1.95 43.23
C GLU A 207 -32.78 0.94 44.09
N ASN A 208 -32.81 -0.34 43.71
CA ASN A 208 -33.48 -1.38 44.51
C ASN A 208 -32.72 -1.69 45.82
N ILE A 209 -31.39 -1.52 45.85
CA ILE A 209 -30.57 -1.79 47.04
C ILE A 209 -30.35 -0.54 47.92
N ASP A 210 -30.79 0.64 47.49
CA ASP A 210 -30.60 1.90 48.23
C ASP A 210 -31.14 1.87 49.66
N TRP A 211 -32.26 1.19 49.91
CA TRP A 211 -32.79 1.02 51.27
C TRP A 211 -31.83 0.20 52.17
N ARG A 212 -31.14 -0.80 51.61
CA ARG A 212 -30.14 -1.60 52.34
C ARG A 212 -28.89 -0.76 52.62
N ILE A 213 -28.43 0.00 51.65
CA ILE A 213 -27.28 0.91 51.81
C ILE A 213 -27.59 1.96 52.88
N THR A 214 -28.81 2.51 52.88
CA THR A 214 -29.27 3.46 53.90
C THR A 214 -29.30 2.81 55.28
N ARG A 215 -29.84 1.59 55.40
CA ARG A 215 -29.83 0.82 56.65
C ARG A 215 -28.42 0.54 57.16
N ILE A 216 -27.50 0.15 56.29
CA ILE A 216 -26.07 -0.04 56.63
C ILE A 216 -25.47 1.26 57.15
N LYS A 217 -25.72 2.37 56.46
CA LYS A 217 -25.22 3.71 56.83
C LYS A 217 -25.73 4.13 58.20
N ASP A 218 -27.00 3.93 58.50
CA ASP A 218 -27.58 4.29 59.79
C ASP A 218 -27.08 3.38 60.92
N THR A 219 -26.93 2.07 60.64
CA THR A 219 -26.35 1.14 61.62
C THR A 219 -24.89 1.50 61.93
N LEU A 220 -24.10 1.84 60.91
CA LEU A 220 -22.73 2.28 61.08
C LEU A 220 -22.64 3.58 61.90
N ARG A 221 -23.52 4.56 61.62
CA ARG A 221 -23.62 5.80 62.40
C ARG A 221 -23.93 5.53 63.87
N ILE A 222 -24.90 4.65 64.15
CA ILE A 222 -25.26 4.27 65.52
C ILE A 222 -24.06 3.61 66.22
N ASN A 223 -23.41 2.64 65.57
CA ASN A 223 -22.27 1.93 66.13
C ASN A 223 -21.07 2.85 66.41
N LEU A 224 -20.72 3.73 65.47
CA LEU A 224 -19.67 4.73 65.68
C LEU A 224 -20.02 5.71 66.80
N SER A 225 -21.26 6.19 66.87
CA SER A 225 -21.70 7.10 67.93
C SER A 225 -21.65 6.43 69.32
N SER A 226 -22.00 5.15 69.39
CA SER A 226 -21.93 4.34 70.61
C SER A 226 -20.48 4.13 71.03
N ALA A 227 -19.60 3.72 70.10
CA ALA A 227 -18.18 3.54 70.36
C ALA A 227 -17.50 4.83 70.85
N LEU A 228 -17.82 5.98 70.23
CA LEU A 228 -17.30 7.28 70.66
C LEU A 228 -17.81 7.68 72.05
N ARG A 229 -19.09 7.46 72.35
CA ARG A 229 -19.64 7.72 73.70
C ARG A 229 -18.96 6.85 74.75
N LEU A 230 -18.71 5.56 74.46
CA LEU A 230 -17.99 4.67 75.35
C LEU A 230 -16.54 5.12 75.56
N ALA A 231 -15.83 5.52 74.49
CA ALA A 231 -14.49 6.06 74.60
C ALA A 231 -14.45 7.34 75.46
N LEU A 232 -15.39 8.26 75.25
CA LEU A 232 -15.51 9.48 76.06
C LEU A 232 -15.81 9.19 77.53
N LEU A 233 -16.65 8.19 77.83
CA LEU A 233 -16.90 7.76 79.20
C LEU A 233 -15.65 7.16 79.84
N THR A 234 -14.88 6.33 79.11
CA THR A 234 -13.62 5.78 79.64
C THR A 234 -12.57 6.87 79.93
N ILE A 235 -12.49 7.89 79.08
CA ILE A 235 -11.60 9.05 79.31
C ILE A 235 -12.06 9.86 80.51
N LYS A 236 -13.38 10.05 80.67
CA LYS A 236 -13.95 10.76 81.81
C LYS A 236 -13.69 10.03 83.14
N ASP A 237 -13.81 8.70 83.14
CA ASP A 237 -13.53 7.86 84.31
C ASP A 237 -12.05 7.94 84.69
N GLN A 238 -11.14 7.94 83.72
CA GLN A 238 -9.69 8.15 83.95
C GLN A 238 -9.32 9.56 84.44
N SER A 239 -10.15 10.58 84.17
CA SER A 239 -9.94 11.95 84.67
C SER A 239 -10.53 12.22 86.05
N SER A 240 -11.34 11.29 86.58
CA SER A 240 -12.05 11.42 87.87
C SER A 240 -11.35 10.67 89.01
N THR A 241 -10.26 9.96 88.71
CA THR A 241 -9.28 9.34 89.64
C THR A 241 -7.99 10.14 89.64
#